data_AF-A0A7W7CRG4-F1
#
_entry.id   AF-A0A7W7CRG4-F1
#
_cell.length_a   1.000
_cell.length_b   1.000
_cell.length_c   1.000
_cell.angle_alpha   90.00
_cell.angle_beta   90.00
_cell.angle_gamma   90.00
#
_symmetry.space_group_name_H-M   'P 1'
#
loop_
_entity.id
_entity.type
_entity.pdbx_description
1 polymer ?
#
loop_
_entity_poly.entity_id
_entity_poly.type
_entity_poly.pdbx_seq_one_letter_code
_entity_poly.pdbx_strand_id
1 'polypeptide(L)' 'MDSADSALRAYDEGRADGVAGRNDHGRGDDPDYRVGLADGQLAVFEADLIAAIRKAMDGKN' A
#
# COMPACT_ATOMS: atom_id res chain seq x y z
N MET A 1 -15.14 13.53 16.23
CA MET A 1 -13.82 13.03 15.80
C MET A 1 -13.10 14.20 15.18
N ASP A 2 -11.84 14.42 15.52
CA ASP A 2 -11.05 15.49 14.89
C ASP A 2 -10.88 15.19 13.39
N SER A 3 -10.78 16.24 12.57
CA SER A 3 -10.55 16.11 11.13
C SER A 3 -9.23 15.39 10.86
N ALA A 4 -8.22 15.59 11.70
CA ALA A 4 -6.93 14.93 11.59
C ALA A 4 -7.02 13.41 11.86
N ASP A 5 -7.75 13.01 12.90
CA ASP A 5 -7.96 11.59 13.23
C ASP A 5 -8.69 10.85 12.09
N SER A 6 -9.63 11.53 11.44
CA SER A 6 -10.42 10.96 10.34
C SER A 6 -9.56 10.76 9.08
N ALA A 7 -8.70 11.74 8.77
CA ALA A 7 -7.74 11.66 7.66
C ALA A 7 -6.70 10.55 7.88
N LEU A 8 -6.13 10.46 9.09
CA LEU A 8 -5.16 9.41 9.42
C LEU A 8 -5.79 8.02 9.31
N ARG A 9 -7.03 7.86 9.79
CA ARG A 9 -7.77 6.61 9.67
C ARG A 9 -8.03 6.24 8.21
N ALA A 10 -8.41 7.21 7.38
CA ALA A 10 -8.61 7.00 5.95
C ALA A 10 -7.33 6.50 5.26
N TYR A 11 -6.20 7.15 5.56
CA TYR A 11 -4.87 6.73 5.10
C TYR A 11 -4.54 5.30 5.53
N ASP A 12 -4.69 4.97 6.82
CA ASP A 12 -4.36 3.64 7.35
C ASP A 12 -5.21 2.53 6.73
N GLU A 13 -6.51 2.78 6.55
CA GLU A 13 -7.43 1.85 5.88
C GLU A 13 -7.03 1.64 4.41
N GLY A 14 -6.69 2.72 3.69
CA GLY A 14 -6.16 2.64 2.33
C GLY A 14 -4.87 1.84 2.24
N ARG A 15 -3.92 2.13 3.14
CA ARG A 15 -2.63 1.41 3.20
C ARG A 15 -2.81 -0.08 3.45
N ALA A 16 -3.71 -0.45 4.36
CA ALA A 16 -4.01 -1.84 4.64
C ALA A 16 -4.61 -2.56 3.42
N ASP A 17 -5.51 -1.92 2.69
CA ASP A 17 -6.08 -2.48 1.46
C ASP A 17 -5.04 -2.59 0.33
N GLY A 18 -4.16 -1.59 0.20
CA GLY A 18 -3.07 -1.61 -0.77
C GLY A 18 -2.11 -2.77 -0.55
N VAL A 19 -1.74 -3.02 0.70
CA VAL A 19 -0.94 -4.20 1.09
C VAL A 19 -1.68 -5.51 0.79
N ALA A 20 -3.01 -5.53 1.00
CA ALA A 20 -3.84 -6.71 0.74
C ALA A 20 -4.20 -6.91 -0.74
N GLY A 21 -3.82 -5.99 -1.64
CA GLY A 21 -4.24 -6.03 -3.05
C GLY A 21 -5.74 -5.82 -3.24
N ARG A 22 -6.42 -5.19 -2.28
CA ARG A 22 -7.85 -4.86 -2.34
C ARG A 22 -8.04 -3.38 -2.67
N ASN A 23 -9.21 -3.04 -3.18
CA ASN A 23 -9.61 -1.65 -3.42
C ASN A 23 -11.07 -1.50 -3.02
N ASP A 24 -11.35 -0.65 -2.03
CA ASP A 24 -12.70 -0.29 -1.64
C ASP A 24 -13.24 0.82 -2.55
N HIS A 25 -14.06 0.43 -3.52
CA HIS A 25 -14.72 1.37 -4.44
C HIS A 25 -15.62 2.40 -3.73
N GLY A 26 -16.11 2.10 -2.52
CA GLY A 26 -16.87 3.04 -1.71
C GLY A 26 -16.03 4.23 -1.21
N ARG A 27 -14.70 4.12 -1.26
CA ARG A 27 -13.75 5.15 -0.80
C ARG A 27 -12.88 5.70 -1.93
N GLY A 28 -13.22 5.40 -3.19
CA GLY A 28 -12.45 5.81 -4.36
C GLY A 28 -12.31 7.33 -4.55
N ASP A 29 -13.16 8.14 -3.90
CA ASP A 29 -13.10 9.61 -3.94
C ASP A 29 -12.45 10.24 -2.68
N ASP A 30 -12.07 9.43 -1.69
CA ASP A 30 -11.39 9.90 -0.48
C ASP A 30 -9.87 10.05 -0.77
N PRO A 31 -9.31 11.27 -0.73
CA PRO A 31 -7.92 11.50 -1.12
C PRO A 31 -6.93 10.84 -0.15
N ASP A 32 -7.22 10.80 1.15
CA ASP A 32 -6.32 10.24 2.15
C ASP A 32 -6.28 8.71 2.02
N TYR A 33 -7.44 8.09 1.78
CA TYR A 33 -7.54 6.66 1.44
C TYR A 33 -6.73 6.32 0.18
N ARG A 34 -6.86 7.12 -0.88
CA ARG A 34 -6.14 6.88 -2.15
C ARG A 34 -4.62 6.95 -1.98
N VAL A 35 -4.13 7.88 -1.18
CA VAL A 35 -2.69 8.00 -0.88
C VAL A 35 -2.21 6.75 -0.13
N GLY A 36 -2.95 6.36 0.92
CA GLY A 36 -2.66 5.12 1.66
C GLY A 36 -2.64 3.90 0.74
N LEU A 37 -3.66 3.76 -0.12
CA LEU A 37 -3.78 2.66 -1.09
C LEU A 37 -2.55 2.53 -1.99
N ALA A 38 -2.11 3.65 -2.57
CA ALA A 38 -0.94 3.70 -3.43
C ALA A 38 0.35 3.35 -2.66
N ASP A 39 0.53 3.87 -1.44
CA ASP A 39 1.68 3.56 -0.59
C ASP A 39 1.74 2.07 -0.21
N GLY A 40 0.58 1.47 0.10
CA GLY A 40 0.48 0.04 0.40
C GLY A 40 0.86 -0.83 -0.78
N GLN A 41 0.40 -0.48 -1.98
CA GLN A 41 0.76 -1.18 -3.23
C GLN A 41 2.25 -1.03 -3.55
N LEU A 42 2.82 0.17 -3.35
CA LEU A 42 4.24 0.42 -3.58
C LEU A 42 5.11 -0.40 -2.62
N ALA A 43 4.73 -0.48 -1.34
CA ALA A 43 5.47 -1.27 -0.36
C ALA A 43 5.52 -2.77 -0.71
N VAL A 44 4.42 -3.34 -1.22
CA VAL A 44 4.39 -4.73 -1.72
C VAL A 44 5.30 -4.88 -2.94
N PHE A 45 5.21 -3.97 -3.91
CA PHE A 45 6.06 -3.98 -5.09
C PHE A 45 7.56 -3.92 -4.73
N GLU A 46 7.96 -3.04 -3.80
CA GLU A 46 9.35 -2.92 -3.35
C GLU A 46 9.86 -4.21 -2.70
N ALA A 47 9.03 -4.84 -1.86
CA ALA A 47 9.37 -6.11 -1.22
C ALA A 47 9.57 -7.22 -2.26
N ASP A 48 8.66 -7.33 -3.24
CA ASP A 48 8.72 -8.31 -4.32
C ASP A 48 9.93 -8.07 -5.23
N LEU A 49 10.26 -6.81 -5.53
CA LEU A 49 11.43 -6.44 -6.31
C LEU A 49 12.73 -6.87 -5.62
N ILE A 50 12.87 -6.61 -4.31
CA ILE A 50 14.05 -7.03 -3.55
C ILE A 50 14.15 -8.57 -3.53
N ALA A 51 13.04 -9.27 -3.34
CA ALA A 51 13.00 -10.73 -3.37
C ALA A 51 13.45 -11.28 -4.75
N ALA A 52 12.97 -10.67 -5.84
CA ALA A 52 13.37 -11.03 -7.19
C ALA A 52 14.87 -10.79 -7.46
N ILE A 53 15.41 -9.65 -7.00
CA ILE A 53 16.84 -9.34 -7.11
C ILE A 53 17.69 -10.37 -6.37
N ARG A 54 17.33 -10.70 -5.12
CA ARG A 54 18.04 -11.71 -4.32
C ARG A 54 18.05 -13.07 -5.02
N LYS A 55 16.89 -13.52 -5.50
CA LYS A 55 16.76 -14.77 -6.27
C LYS A 55 17.65 -14.79 -7.51
N ALA A 56 17.73 -13.68 -8.23
CA ALA A 56 18.57 -13.56 -9.43
C ALA A 56 20.07 -13.58 -9.10
N MET A 57 20.48 -13.04 -7.94
CA MET A 57 21.86 -13.09 -7.47
C MET A 57 22.26 -14.49 -6.98
N ASP A 58 21.38 -15.16 -6.24
CA ASP A 58 21.64 -16.50 -5.70
C ASP A 58 21.75 -17.56 -6.82
N GLY A 59 20.96 -17.43 -7.89
CA GLY A 59 21.01 -18.34 -9.04
C GLY A 59 22.23 -18.19 -9.95
N LYS A 60 23.15 -17.26 -9.65
CA LYS A 60 24.38 -17.01 -10.41
C LYS A 60 25.64 -17.63 -9.77
N ASN A 61 25.50 -18.26 -8.60
CA ASN A 61 26.57 -18.98 -7.89
C ASN A 61 26.52 -20.48 -8.13
#